data_AF-A0AA42Z9F2-F1
#
_entry.id   AF-A0AA42Z9F2-F1
#
_cell.length_a   1.000
_cell.length_b   1.000
_cell.length_c   1.000
_cell.angle_alpha   90.00
_cell.angle_beta   90.00
_cell.angle_gamma   90.00
#
_symmetry.space_group_name_H-M   'P 1'
#
loop_
_entity.id
_entity.type
_entity.pdbx_description
1 polymer ?
#
loop_
_entity_poly.entity_id
_entity_poly.type
_entity_poly.pdbx_seq_one_letter_code
_entity_poly.pdbx_strand_id
1 'polypeptide(L)'
;MKRFSTVDAYFEQEHPFSKGINILREIAAKTEFVETLKWGGPVYTIDNKNVLMIGAFKNHFGLWFFNGSYLSDPKKVLESAQEKT
;
A
#
# COMPACT_ATOMS: atom_id res chain seq x y z
N MET A 1 16.69 3.66 -2.93
CA MET A 1 15.32 3.75 -2.36
C MET A 1 15.36 4.73 -1.20
N LYS A 2 14.52 5.77 -1.21
CA LYS A 2 14.49 6.75 -0.12
C LYS A 2 14.01 6.02 1.15
N ARG A 3 14.70 6.19 2.27
CA ARG A 3 14.30 5.61 3.55
C ARG A 3 13.49 6.65 4.31
N PHE A 4 12.30 6.27 4.74
CA PHE A 4 11.45 7.09 5.59
C PHE A 4 11.63 6.66 7.04
N SER A 5 11.48 7.61 7.96
CA SER A 5 11.52 7.37 9.41
C SER A 5 10.13 7.13 10.00
N THR A 6 9.08 7.61 9.34
CA THR A 6 7.68 7.49 9.78
C THR A 6 6.76 7.23 8.58
N VAL A 7 5.54 6.78 8.86
CA VAL A 7 4.47 6.65 7.87
C VAL A 7 4.10 8.02 7.29
N ASP A 8 3.98 9.05 8.14
CA ASP A 8 3.64 10.40 7.67
C ASP A 8 4.67 10.95 6.69
N ALA A 9 5.96 10.76 6.97
CA ALA A 9 7.04 11.18 6.07
C ALA A 9 6.96 10.51 4.67
N TYR A 10 6.38 9.31 4.58
CA TYR A 10 6.12 8.66 3.29
C TYR A 10 5.04 9.41 2.50
N PHE A 11 3.92 9.73 3.14
CA PHE A 11 2.76 10.34 2.49
C PHE A 11 2.90 11.85 2.24
N GLU A 12 3.74 12.53 3.02
CA GLU A 12 4.12 13.94 2.82
C GLU A 12 5.13 14.12 1.68
N GLN A 13 5.78 13.04 1.22
CA GLN A 13 6.71 13.17 0.11
C GLN A 13 5.98 13.58 -1.18
N GLU A 14 6.49 14.62 -1.83
CA GLU A 14 6.06 15.01 -3.16
C GLU A 14 6.63 14.08 -4.25
N HIS A 15 5.72 13.54 -5.07
CA HIS A 15 5.99 12.72 -6.26
C HIS A 15 4.74 12.68 -7.17
N PRO A 16 4.83 12.16 -8.41
CA PRO A 16 3.70 12.17 -9.35
C PRO A 16 2.41 11.49 -8.88
N PHE A 17 2.50 10.63 -7.85
CA PHE A 17 1.37 9.86 -7.33
C PHE A 17 0.93 10.31 -5.93
N SER A 18 1.47 11.41 -5.37
CA SER A 18 1.16 11.85 -4.00
C SER A 18 -0.34 11.98 -3.75
N LYS A 19 -1.09 12.58 -4.69
CA LYS A 19 -2.56 12.67 -4.59
C LYS A 19 -3.23 11.30 -4.54
N GLY A 20 -2.78 10.36 -5.38
CA GLY A 20 -3.36 9.02 -5.47
C GLY A 20 -3.10 8.19 -4.21
N ILE A 21 -1.88 8.18 -3.70
CA ILE A 21 -1.55 7.42 -2.48
C ILE A 21 -2.23 8.00 -1.23
N ASN A 22 -2.44 9.32 -1.17
CA ASN A 22 -3.15 9.94 -0.05
C ASN A 22 -4.65 9.57 -0.05
N ILE A 23 -5.28 9.46 -1.22
CA ILE A 23 -6.65 8.91 -1.32
C ILE A 23 -6.69 7.46 -0.81
N LEU A 24 -5.71 6.63 -1.16
CA LEU A 24 -5.64 5.25 -0.65
C LEU A 24 -5.45 5.23 0.88
N ARG A 25 -4.65 6.14 1.45
CA ARG A 25 -4.48 6.30 2.89
C ARG A 25 -5.80 6.64 3.57
N GLU A 26 -6.53 7.62 3.04
CA GLU A 26 -7.85 8.01 3.56
C GLU A 26 -8.87 6.87 3.53
N ILE A 27 -8.81 6.02 2.50
CA ILE A 27 -9.66 4.82 2.43
C ILE A 27 -9.25 3.81 3.52
N ALA A 28 -7.95 3.54 3.66
CA ALA A 28 -7.45 2.62 4.66
C ALA A 28 -7.74 3.10 6.10
N ALA A 29 -7.69 4.41 6.34
CA ALA A 29 -8.00 5.02 7.64
C ALA A 29 -9.47 4.85 8.08
N LYS A 30 -10.38 4.46 7.17
CA LYS A 30 -11.78 4.14 7.48
C LYS A 30 -11.98 2.69 7.92
N THR A 31 -10.90 1.91 8.01
CA THR A 31 -10.92 0.50 8.38
C THR A 31 -10.27 0.30 9.76
N GLU A 32 -10.26 -0.93 10.25
CA GLU A 32 -9.60 -1.31 11.51
C GLU A 32 -8.07 -1.46 11.41
N PHE A 33 -7.48 -1.13 10.25
CA PHE A 33 -6.06 -1.29 10.04
C PHE A 33 -5.22 -0.38 10.93
N VAL A 34 -4.15 -0.95 11.48
CA VAL A 34 -3.08 -0.21 12.15
C VAL A 34 -1.97 0.08 11.14
N GLU A 35 -1.66 1.37 10.96
CA GLU A 35 -0.55 1.85 10.14
C GLU A 35 0.80 1.54 10.79
N THR A 36 1.71 0.96 10.02
CA THR A 36 3.08 0.65 10.45
C THR A 36 4.05 0.95 9.31
N LEU A 37 5.34 1.14 9.64
CA LEU A 37 6.39 1.27 8.62
C LEU A 37 7.21 -0.03 8.58
N LYS A 38 7.17 -0.75 7.46
CA LYS A 38 7.96 -1.97 7.23
C LYS A 38 8.60 -1.91 5.85
N TRP A 39 9.85 -2.38 5.75
CA TRP A 39 10.60 -2.43 4.49
C TRP A 39 10.68 -1.09 3.72
N GLY A 40 10.57 0.03 4.43
CA GLY A 40 10.62 1.37 3.84
C GLY A 40 9.30 1.86 3.25
N GLY A 41 8.17 1.22 3.53
CA GLY A 41 6.84 1.67 3.09
C GLY A 41 5.74 1.45 4.13
N PRO A 42 4.58 2.10 3.95
CA PRO A 42 3.44 1.99 4.86
C PRO A 42 2.75 0.64 4.69
N VAL A 43 2.75 -0.15 5.76
CA VAL A 43 2.08 -1.44 5.86
C VAL A 43 0.95 -1.36 6.86
N TYR A 44 -0.20 -1.84 6.43
CA TYR A 44 -1.45 -1.87 7.19
C TYR A 44 -1.65 -3.26 7.77
N THR A 45 -1.93 -3.31 9.07
CA THR A 45 -1.97 -4.57 9.82
C THR A 45 -3.26 -4.73 10.62
N ILE A 46 -3.68 -5.97 10.85
CA ILE A 46 -4.68 -6.36 11.85
C ILE A 46 -4.01 -7.41 12.74
N ASP A 47 -4.09 -7.24 14.07
CA ASP A 47 -3.43 -8.13 15.03
C ASP A 47 -1.95 -8.40 14.70
N ASN A 48 -1.25 -7.34 14.29
CA ASN A 48 0.15 -7.37 13.86
C ASN A 48 0.46 -8.24 12.60
N LYS A 49 -0.58 -8.77 11.93
CA LYS A 49 -0.46 -9.49 10.65
C LYS A 49 -0.57 -8.49 9.50
N ASN A 50 0.27 -8.64 8.48
CA ASN A 50 0.27 -7.76 7.32
C ASN A 50 -0.94 -8.03 6.43
N VAL A 51 -1.72 -7.00 6.12
CA VAL A 51 -2.90 -7.09 5.27
C VAL A 51 -2.61 -6.51 3.89
N LEU A 52 -2.19 -5.24 3.85
CA LEU A 52 -1.82 -4.56 2.62
C LEU A 52 -0.67 -3.57 2.82
N MET A 53 -0.06 -3.15 1.71
CA MET A 53 0.88 -2.04 1.63
C MET A 53 0.36 -1.01 0.62
N ILE A 54 0.53 0.29 0.90
CA ILE A 54 0.35 1.34 -0.09
C ILE A 54 1.72 1.68 -0.67
N GLY A 55 1.85 1.61 -1.99
CA GLY A 55 3.13 1.82 -2.66
C GLY A 55 3.03 2.74 -3.86
N ALA A 56 3.99 3.66 -3.99
CA ALA A 56 4.34 4.36 -5.22
C ALA A 56 5.56 3.68 -5.86
N PHE A 57 5.37 3.18 -7.08
CA PHE A 57 6.37 2.52 -7.91
C PHE A 57 6.83 3.45 -9.03
N LYS A 58 7.74 2.97 -9.89
CA LYS A 58 8.31 3.78 -10.98
C LYS A 58 7.26 4.34 -11.95
N ASN A 59 6.27 3.52 -12.31
CA ASN A 59 5.28 3.85 -13.36
C ASN A 59 3.83 3.80 -12.88
N HIS A 60 3.57 3.42 -11.62
CA HIS A 60 2.23 3.28 -11.07
C HIS A 60 2.26 3.42 -9.56
N PHE A 61 1.09 3.48 -8.94
CA PHE A 61 0.90 3.36 -7.50
C PHE A 61 -0.27 2.41 -7.24
N GLY A 62 -0.37 1.86 -6.03
CA GLY A 62 -1.48 0.98 -5.72
C GLY A 62 -1.44 0.35 -4.35
N LEU A 63 -2.40 -0.55 -4.16
CA LEU A 63 -2.50 -1.44 -3.00
C LEU A 63 -1.84 -2.77 -3.34
N TRP A 64 -0.94 -3.21 -2.47
CA TRP A 64 -0.38 -4.55 -2.51
C TRP A 64 -0.99 -5.38 -1.39
N PHE A 65 -1.77 -6.40 -1.73
CA PHE A 65 -2.34 -7.32 -0.74
C PHE A 65 -1.40 -8.49 -0.48
N PHE A 66 -0.99 -8.70 0.77
CA PHE A 66 -0.05 -9.78 1.11
C PHE A 66 -0.65 -11.18 0.86
N ASN A 67 -1.96 -11.32 1.03
CA ASN A 67 -2.72 -12.55 0.74
C ASN A 67 -3.74 -12.31 -0.39
N GLY A 68 -3.34 -11.56 -1.42
CA GLY A 68 -4.24 -11.16 -2.51
C GLY A 68 -4.87 -12.34 -3.27
N SER A 69 -4.20 -13.50 -3.31
CA SER A 69 -4.72 -14.72 -3.95
C SER A 69 -5.98 -15.30 -3.27
N TYR A 70 -6.25 -14.92 -2.02
CA TYR A 70 -7.47 -15.30 -1.31
C TYR A 70 -8.63 -14.34 -1.55
N LEU A 71 -8.38 -13.18 -2.18
CA LEU A 71 -9.43 -12.22 -2.49
C LEU A 71 -10.22 -12.68 -3.71
N SER A 72 -11.54 -12.56 -3.62
CA SER A 72 -12.39 -12.66 -4.80
C SER A 72 -12.18 -11.43 -5.68
N ASP A 73 -11.94 -11.64 -6.97
CA ASP A 73 -11.78 -10.56 -7.95
C ASP A 73 -12.88 -10.58 -9.03
N PRO A 74 -14.14 -10.28 -8.66
CA PRO A 74 -15.24 -10.29 -9.61
C PRO A 74 -15.11 -9.22 -10.70
N LYS A 75 -14.30 -8.18 -10.45
CA LYS A 75 -14.07 -7.07 -11.39
C LYS A 75 -12.83 -7.29 -12.28
N LYS A 76 -12.03 -8.34 -12.02
CA LYS A 76 -10.80 -8.66 -12.75
C LYS A 76 -9.80 -7.50 -12.77
N VAL A 77 -9.63 -6.85 -11.62
CA VAL A 77 -8.75 -5.69 -11.44
C VAL A 77 -7.50 -5.99 -10.62
N LEU A 78 -7.39 -7.19 -10.03
CA LEU A 78 -6.18 -7.60 -9.32
C LEU A 78 -5.15 -8.10 -10.31
N GLU A 79 -3.93 -7.57 -10.18
CA GLU A 79 -2.77 -8.07 -10.92
C GLU A 79 -1.90 -8.94 -10.00
N SER A 80 -1.45 -10.09 -10.52
CA SER A 80 -0.55 -10.98 -9.81
C SER A 80 0.84 -10.35 -9.69
N ALA A 81 1.37 -10.31 -8.47
CA ALA A 81 2.73 -9.85 -8.21
C ALA A 81 3.81 -10.79 -8.79
N GLN A 82 3.47 -12.04 -9.09
CA GLN A 82 4.43 -13.02 -9.64
C GLN A 82 4.56 -12.95 -11.16
N GLU A 83 3.55 -12.43 -11.87
CA GLU A 83 3.50 -12.59 -13.34
C GLU A 83 4.23 -11.50 -14.13
N LYS A 84 4.89 -10.53 -13.48
CA LYS A 84 5.73 -9.54 -14.18
C LYS A 84 6.95 -9.12 -13.35
N THR A 85 8.06 -9.83 -13.58
CA THR A 85 9.40 -9.23 -13.55
C THR A 85 10.01 -9.37 -14.95
#